data_AF-A4NXH9-F1
#
_entry.id   AF-A4NXH9-F1
#
_cell.length_a   1.000
_cell.length_b   1.000
_cell.length_c   1.000
_cell.angle_alpha   90.00
_cell.angle_beta   90.00
_cell.angle_gamma   90.00
#
_symmetry.space_group_name_H-M   'P 1'
#
loop_
_entity.id
_entity.type
_entity.pdbx_description
1 polymer ?
#
loop_
_entity_poly.entity_id
_entity_poly.type
_entity_poly.pdbx_seq_one_letter_code
_entity_poly.pdbx_strand_id
1 'polypeptide(L)'
;MNIVPISESAVVCSLPPPASIQQQRQLWAFARQLQSEQDIVEVVLGMNNLTVFTDFFVDFKPLVQRLEQLWAELKVSDFQGRHIEIPVIYGGSEVRIYLM
;
A
#
# COMPACT_ATOMS: atom_id res chain seq x y z
N MET A 1 -11.25 -1.48 7.60
CA MET A 1 -9.95 -0.75 7.59
C MET A 1 -10.13 0.48 8.47
N ASN A 2 -9.12 0.88 9.24
CA ASN A 2 -9.18 2.12 10.03
C ASN A 2 -8.51 3.25 9.24
N ILE A 3 -9.18 4.38 9.03
CA ILE A 3 -8.66 5.51 8.25
C ILE A 3 -8.63 6.76 9.13
N VAL A 4 -7.47 7.39 9.24
CA VAL A 4 -7.25 8.54 10.14
C VAL A 4 -6.43 9.61 9.41
N PRO A 5 -6.84 10.89 9.43
CA PRO A 5 -5.99 12.00 8.99
C PRO A 5 -4.73 12.11 9.86
N ILE A 6 -3.57 12.29 9.21
CA ILE A 6 -2.27 12.44 9.89
C ILE A 6 -1.62 13.81 9.62
N SER A 7 -2.15 14.56 8.64
CA SER A 7 -1.78 15.93 8.32
C SER A 7 -2.92 16.59 7.53
N GLU A 8 -2.75 17.83 7.06
CA GLU A 8 -3.73 18.53 6.22
C GLU A 8 -3.85 17.99 4.79
N SER A 9 -2.91 17.16 4.35
CA SER A 9 -2.89 16.59 3.00
C SER A 9 -2.65 15.07 2.98
N ALA A 10 -2.79 14.40 4.12
CA ALA A 10 -2.57 12.95 4.19
C ALA A 10 -3.48 12.22 5.17
N VAL A 11 -3.91 11.03 4.75
CA VAL A 11 -4.63 10.06 5.58
C VAL A 11 -3.86 8.75 5.63
N VAL A 12 -3.88 8.07 6.77
CA VAL A 12 -3.35 6.71 6.91
C VAL A 12 -4.50 5.72 6.97
N CYS A 13 -4.41 4.67 6.16
CA CYS A 13 -5.34 3.54 6.18
C CYS A 13 -4.61 2.33 6.78
N SER A 14 -5.15 1.73 7.85
CA SER A 14 -4.48 0.66 8.60
C SER A 14 -5.37 -0.58 8.79
N LEU A 15 -4.73 -1.74 8.78
CA LEU A 15 -5.35 -3.04 9.07
C LEU A 15 -4.92 -3.53 10.45
N PRO A 16 -5.80 -4.24 11.19
CA PRO A 16 -5.47 -4.74 12.51
C PRO A 16 -4.32 -5.75 12.46
N PRO A 17 -3.49 -5.82 13.51
CA PRO A 17 -2.48 -6.89 13.64
C PRO A 17 -3.16 -8.26 13.81
N PRO A 18 -2.45 -9.37 13.53
CA PRO A 18 -1.06 -9.46 13.07
C PRO A 18 -0.92 -9.19 11.56
N ALA A 19 0.28 -8.81 11.11
CA ALA A 19 0.57 -8.64 9.69
C ALA A 19 0.58 -10.00 8.96
N SER A 20 -0.04 -10.05 7.78
CA SER A 20 -0.07 -11.24 6.93
C SER A 20 0.15 -10.90 5.46
N ILE A 21 0.69 -11.85 4.69
CA ILE A 21 0.90 -11.66 3.24
C ILE A 21 -0.41 -11.43 2.49
N GLN A 22 -1.52 -12.02 2.97
CA GLN A 22 -2.84 -11.82 2.36
C GLN A 22 -3.31 -10.37 2.51
N GLN A 23 -3.17 -9.80 3.71
CA GLN A 23 -3.45 -8.39 3.95
C GLN A 23 -2.50 -7.48 3.14
N GLN A 24 -1.22 -7.85 3.04
CA GLN A 24 -0.26 -7.09 2.25
C GLN A 24 -0.62 -7.07 0.76
N ARG A 25 -1.09 -8.20 0.21
CA ARG A 25 -1.60 -8.27 -1.18
C ARG A 25 -2.85 -7.40 -1.38
N GLN A 26 -3.74 -7.33 -0.39
CA GLN A 26 -4.89 -6.41 -0.43
C GLN A 26 -4.43 -4.95 -0.46
N LEU A 27 -3.47 -4.58 0.39
CA LEU A 27 -2.89 -3.24 0.40
C LEU A 27 -2.22 -2.90 -0.94
N TRP A 28 -1.49 -3.84 -1.55
CA TRP A 28 -0.91 -3.65 -2.89
C TRP A 28 -1.96 -3.42 -3.97
N ALA A 29 -3.03 -4.23 -3.98
CA ALA A 29 -4.13 -4.07 -4.93
C ALA A 29 -4.82 -2.71 -4.73
N PHE A 30 -5.05 -2.32 -3.48
CA PHE A 30 -5.67 -1.05 -3.13
C PHE A 30 -4.79 0.13 -3.55
N ALA A 31 -3.48 0.10 -3.24
CA ALA A 31 -2.56 1.15 -3.67
C ALA A 31 -2.51 1.31 -5.19
N ARG A 32 -2.55 0.20 -5.95
CA ARG A 32 -2.61 0.26 -7.42
C ARG A 32 -3.91 0.89 -7.92
N GLN A 33 -5.05 0.61 -7.27
CA GLN A 33 -6.32 1.25 -7.60
C GLN A 33 -6.28 2.76 -7.34
N LEU A 34 -5.77 3.15 -6.17
CA LEU A 34 -5.67 4.56 -5.77
C LEU A 34 -4.70 5.38 -6.63
N GLN A 35 -3.64 4.78 -7.17
CA GLN A 35 -2.73 5.43 -8.12
C GLN A 35 -3.41 5.92 -9.42
N SER A 36 -4.63 5.47 -9.70
CA SER A 36 -5.40 5.93 -10.87
C SER A 36 -6.38 7.07 -10.58
N GLU A 37 -6.53 7.48 -9.31
CA GLU A 37 -7.42 8.57 -8.90
C GLU A 37 -6.73 9.94 -9.09
N GLN A 38 -7.47 10.93 -9.60
CA GLN A 38 -6.89 12.23 -9.97
C GLN A 38 -6.50 13.12 -8.78
N ASP A 39 -7.16 12.94 -7.64
CA ASP A 39 -6.98 13.75 -6.43
C ASP A 39 -6.00 13.10 -5.42
N ILE A 40 -5.39 11.98 -5.81
CA ILE A 40 -4.35 11.29 -5.04
C ILE A 40 -3.00 11.61 -5.66
N VAL A 41 -2.16 12.30 -4.89
CA VAL A 41 -0.82 12.72 -5.30
C VAL A 41 0.17 11.55 -5.17
N GLU A 42 0.10 10.82 -4.06
CA GLU A 42 1.01 9.72 -3.79
C GLU A 42 0.34 8.68 -2.86
N VAL A 43 0.72 7.42 -3.05
CA VAL A 43 0.36 6.34 -2.14
C VAL A 43 1.62 5.62 -1.68
N VAL A 44 1.87 5.65 -0.38
CA VAL A 44 3.03 5.00 0.25
C VAL A 44 2.57 3.77 1.02
N LEU A 45 3.10 2.60 0.68
CA LEU A 45 2.80 1.33 1.34
C LEU A 45 3.71 1.08 2.54
N GLY A 46 3.13 0.68 3.66
CA GLY A 46 3.83 0.17 4.84
C GLY A 46 3.71 -1.35 4.98
N MET A 47 3.79 -1.84 6.22
CA MET A 47 3.64 -3.27 6.56
C MET A 47 2.18 -3.74 6.64
N ASN A 48 1.31 -2.98 7.30
CA ASN A 48 -0.12 -3.28 7.47
C ASN A 48 -0.98 -2.03 7.24
N ASN A 49 -0.38 -1.02 6.62
CA ASN A 49 -1.00 0.26 6.38
C ASN A 49 -0.55 0.81 5.02
N LEU A 50 -1.30 1.78 4.54
CA LEU A 50 -0.88 2.67 3.47
C LEU A 50 -1.15 4.12 3.88
N THR A 51 -0.34 5.03 3.40
CA THR A 51 -0.56 6.47 3.51
C THR A 51 -0.95 7.00 2.15
N VAL A 52 -2.05 7.75 2.10
CA VAL A 52 -2.55 8.41 0.91
C VAL A 52 -2.32 9.90 1.07
N PHE A 53 -1.56 10.48 0.15
CA PHE A 53 -1.34 11.92 0.06
C PHE A 53 -2.25 12.49 -1.02
N THR A 54 -2.87 13.62 -0.73
CA THR A 54 -3.78 14.35 -1.62
C THR A 54 -3.29 15.78 -1.84
N ASP A 55 -3.93 16.50 -2.75
CA ASP A 55 -3.75 17.96 -2.85
C ASP A 55 -4.31 18.65 -1.58
N PHE A 56 -3.82 19.86 -1.28
CA PHE A 56 -4.14 20.65 -0.09
C PHE A 56 -5.63 21.04 0.02
N PHE A 57 -6.38 20.98 -1.08
CA PHE A 57 -7.77 21.43 -1.13
C PHE A 57 -8.79 20.29 -1.00
N VAL A 58 -8.34 19.06 -0.76
CA VAL A 58 -9.24 17.89 -0.65
C VAL A 58 -9.87 17.84 0.75
N ASP A 59 -11.21 17.78 0.81
CA ASP A 59 -11.93 17.50 2.05
C ASP A 59 -11.78 16.02 2.44
N PHE A 60 -11.29 15.76 3.64
CA PHE A 60 -11.10 14.40 4.12
C PHE A 60 -12.38 13.64 4.42
N LYS A 61 -13.50 14.30 4.74
CA LYS A 61 -14.74 13.57 5.01
C LYS A 61 -15.20 12.77 3.78
N PRO A 62 -15.38 13.37 2.59
CA PRO A 62 -15.74 12.62 1.39
C PRO A 62 -14.61 11.69 0.93
N LEU A 63 -13.34 12.08 1.12
CA LEU A 63 -12.20 11.20 0.79
C LEU A 63 -12.24 9.90 1.62
N VAL A 64 -12.41 9.99 2.93
CA VAL A 64 -12.45 8.82 3.83
C VAL A 64 -13.60 7.90 3.44
N GLN A 65 -14.80 8.44 3.21
CA GLN A 65 -15.94 7.64 2.76
C GLN A 65 -15.66 6.93 1.44
N ARG A 66 -15.05 7.63 0.47
CA ARG A 66 -14.65 7.03 -0.81
C ARG A 66 -13.62 5.92 -0.61
N LEU A 67 -12.61 6.13 0.22
CA LEU A 67 -11.59 5.11 0.52
C LEU A 67 -12.20 3.87 1.20
N GLU A 68 -13.16 4.05 2.11
CA GLU A 68 -13.91 2.94 2.72
C GLU A 68 -14.71 2.15 1.69
N GLN A 69 -15.38 2.85 0.77
CA GLN A 69 -16.14 2.21 -0.31
C GLN A 69 -15.24 1.44 -1.27
N LEU A 70 -14.16 2.06 -1.76
CA LEU A 70 -13.20 1.42 -2.66
C LEU A 70 -12.56 0.19 -2.00
N TRP A 71 -12.29 0.26 -0.70
CA TRP A 71 -11.79 -0.89 0.07
C TRP A 71 -12.81 -2.02 0.15
N ALA A 72 -14.10 -1.71 0.38
CA ALA A 72 -15.16 -2.70 0.47
C ALA A 72 -15.42 -3.41 -0.88
N GLU A 73 -15.26 -2.68 -1.98
CA GLU A 73 -15.44 -3.17 -3.35
C GLU A 73 -14.17 -3.81 -3.93
N LEU A 74 -13.05 -3.75 -3.20
CA LEU A 74 -11.74 -4.19 -3.66
C LEU A 74 -11.76 -5.67 -4.05
N LYS A 75 -11.56 -5.92 -5.35
CA LYS A 75 -11.28 -7.27 -5.86
C LYS A 75 -9.77 -7.47 -5.91
N VAL A 76 -9.27 -8.33 -5.02
CA VAL A 76 -7.87 -8.70 -5.01
C VAL A 76 -7.58 -9.50 -6.29
N SER A 77 -6.83 -8.89 -7.20
CA SER A 77 -6.24 -9.62 -8.33
C SER A 77 -4.96 -10.30 -7.86
N ASP A 78 -4.63 -11.45 -8.46
CA ASP A 78 -3.37 -12.12 -8.17
C ASP A 78 -2.21 -11.18 -8.51
N PHE A 79 -1.52 -10.70 -7.48
CA PHE A 79 -0.30 -9.92 -7.65
C PHE A 79 0.77 -10.84 -8.21
N GLN A 80 1.06 -10.72 -9.51
CA GLN A 80 2.21 -11.39 -10.10
C GLN A 80 3.47 -10.65 -9.68
N GLY A 81 4.15 -11.21 -8.67
CA GLY A 81 5.48 -10.76 -8.28
C GLY A 81 6.45 -10.85 -9.45
N ARG A 82 7.41 -9.92 -9.50
CA ARG A 82 8.54 -10.03 -10.41
C ARG A 82 9.65 -10.75 -9.66
N HIS A 83 10.20 -11.80 -10.25
CA HIS A 83 11.41 -12.42 -9.74
C HIS A 83 12.59 -11.52 -10.10
N ILE A 84 13.28 -11.01 -9.08
CA ILE A 84 14.47 -10.18 -9.24
C ILE A 84 15.61 -10.89 -8.53
N GLU A 85 16.61 -11.29 -9.29
CA GLU A 85 17.84 -11.85 -8.73
C GLU A 85 18.70 -10.71 -8.20
N ILE A 86 18.96 -10.71 -6.89
CA ILE A 86 19.84 -9.73 -6.25
C ILE A 86 21.15 -10.46 -5.94
N PRO A 87 22.23 -10.23 -6.70
CA PRO A 87 23.52 -10.84 -6.41
C PRO A 87 24.07 -10.21 -5.13
N VAL A 88 24.35 -11.04 -4.14
CA VAL A 88 24.97 -10.62 -2.89
C VAL A 88 26.27 -11.39 -2.69
N ILE A 89 27.33 -10.72 -2.22
CA ILE A 89 28.58 -11.37 -1.85
C ILE A 89 28.65 -11.39 -0.33
N TYR A 90 28.43 -12.56 0.26
CA TYR A 90 28.55 -12.75 1.70
C TYR A 90 30.00 -13.07 2.07
N GLY A 91 30.52 -12.47 3.13
CA GLY A 91 31.77 -12.89 3.79
C GLY A 91 33.07 -12.81 2.98
N GLY A 92 33.06 -12.34 1.73
CA GLY A 92 34.23 -12.36 0.85
C GLY A 92 34.53 -13.75 0.27
N SER A 93 33.60 -14.30 -0.51
CA SER A 93 33.76 -15.26 -1.64
C SER A 93 32.32 -15.56 -2.09
N GLU A 94 31.98 -15.29 -3.36
CA GLU A 94 30.59 -15.24 -3.89
C GLU A 94 29.62 -16.31 -3.34
N VAL A 95 28.48 -15.88 -2.78
CA VAL A 95 27.36 -16.77 -2.40
C VAL A 95 26.05 -16.15 -2.86
N ARG A 96 25.39 -16.76 -3.85
CA ARG A 96 24.07 -16.35 -4.36
C ARG A 96 22.96 -16.78 -3.39
N ILE A 97 22.06 -15.87 -3.01
CA ILE A 97 20.89 -16.18 -2.18
C ILE A 97 19.62 -16.07 -3.00
N TYR A 98 18.72 -17.05 -2.82
CA TYR A 98 17.39 -17.11 -3.39
C TYR A 98 16.37 -16.69 -2.33
N LEU A 99 15.51 -15.71 -2.64
CA LEU A 99 14.35 -15.36 -1.82
C LEU A 99 13.08 -15.63 -2.62
N MET A 100 12.17 -16.42 -2.04
CA MET A 100 10.84 -16.77 -2.58
C MET A 100 9.84 -15.64 -2.42
#